data_AF-A0A1G8YVM1-F1
#
_entry.id   AF-A0A1G8YVM1-F1
#
_cell.length_a   1.000
_cell.length_b   1.000
_cell.length_c   1.000
_cell.angle_alpha   90.00
_cell.angle_beta   90.00
_cell.angle_gamma   90.00
#
_symmetry.space_group_name_H-M   'P 1'
#
loop_
_entity.id
_entity.type
_entity.pdbx_description
1 polymer ?
#
loop_
_entity_poly.entity_id
_entity_poly.type
_entity_poly.pdbx_seq_one_letter_code
_entity_poly.pdbx_strand_id
1 'polypeptide(L)' 'MIKTKTISAMTEKGLDKKISEFLYENQYIEVSDIHFNVGSVFAVLIVYKDK' A
#
# COMPACT_ATOMS: atom_id res chain seq x y z
N MET A 1 14.09 -7.09 7.26
CA MET A 1 13.09 -7.00 8.35
C MET A 1 11.72 -6.80 7.70
N ILE A 2 10.68 -7.49 8.17
CA ILE A 2 9.31 -7.26 7.67
C ILE A 2 8.83 -5.88 8.12
N LYS A 3 8.25 -5.13 7.20
CA LYS A 3 7.66 -3.81 7.37
C LYS A 3 6.21 -3.83 6.91
N THR A 4 5.46 -2.84 7.36
CA THR A 4 4.05 -2.67 6.99
C THR A 4 3.75 -1.22 6.64
N LYS A 5 2.95 -0.99 5.60
CA LYS A 5 2.46 0.34 5.22
C LYS A 5 0.96 0.31 5.00
N THR A 6 0.22 1.12 5.75
CA THR A 6 -1.19 1.39 5.46
C THR A 6 -1.31 2.61 4.54
N ILE A 7 -2.10 2.47 3.48
CA ILE A 7 -2.44 3.54 2.54
C ILE A 7 -3.97 3.61 2.45
N SER A 8 -4.55 4.80 2.53
CA SER A 8 -5.99 5.00 2.40
C SER A 8 -6.35 6.24 1.59
N ALA A 9 -7.54 6.22 0.99
CA ALA A 9 -8.12 7.33 0.25
C ALA A 9 -9.65 7.29 0.25
N MET A 10 -10.25 8.45 -0.02
CA MET A 10 -11.72 8.58 -0.14
C MET A 10 -12.28 7.95 -1.42
N THR A 11 -11.44 7.76 -2.44
CA THR A 11 -11.83 7.18 -3.72
C THR A 11 -10.80 6.13 -4.13
N GLU A 12 -11.25 5.14 -4.89
CA GLU A 12 -10.40 4.09 -5.47
C GLU A 12 -9.23 4.70 -6.29
N LYS A 13 -9.54 5.64 -7.19
CA LYS A 13 -8.51 6.39 -7.95
C LYS A 13 -7.48 7.09 -7.05
N GLY A 14 -7.93 7.63 -5.92
CA GLY A 14 -7.05 8.25 -4.93
C GLY A 14 -6.16 7.22 -4.22
N LEU A 15 -6.67 6.01 -4.00
CA LEU A 15 -5.92 4.91 -3.41
C LEU A 15 -4.84 4.42 -4.40
N ASP A 16 -5.21 4.20 -5.66
CA ASP A 16 -4.29 3.75 -6.72
C ASP A 16 -3.11 4.70 -6.90
N LYS A 17 -3.40 6.01 -6.90
CA LYS A 17 -2.35 7.03 -6.99
C LYS A 17 -1.35 6.91 -5.84
N LYS A 18 -1.82 6.79 -4.60
CA LYS A 18 -0.96 6.69 -3.41
C LYS A 18 -0.19 5.37 -3.35
N ILE A 19 -0.79 4.26 -3.79
CA ILE A 19 -0.08 2.97 -3.92
C ILE A 19 1.05 3.10 -4.95
N SER A 20 0.78 3.72 -6.09
CA SER A 20 1.77 3.94 -7.14
C SER A 20 2.93 4.81 -6.66
N GLU A 21 2.64 5.90 -5.95
CA GLU A 21 3.65 6.76 -5.30
C GLU A 21 4.51 5.96 -4.32
N PHE A 22 3.88 5.16 -3.45
CA PHE A 22 4.61 4.32 -2.50
C PHE A 22 5.55 3.33 -3.21
N LEU A 23 5.07 2.62 -4.23
CA LEU A 23 5.90 1.66 -4.98
C LEU A 23 7.02 2.34 -5.75
N TYR A 24 6.77 3.54 -6.30
CA TYR A 24 7.77 4.34 -6.99
C TYR A 24 8.90 4.81 -6.07
N GLU A 25 8.56 5.24 -4.84
CA GLU A 25 9.55 5.64 -3.83
C GLU A 25 10.34 4.43 -3.27
N ASN A 26 9.78 3.23 -3.39
CA ASN A 26 10.28 2.01 -2.76
C ASN A 26 10.55 0.91 -3.81
N GLN A 27 11.29 1.24 -4.88
CA GLN A 27 11.50 0.35 -6.05
C GLN A 27 12.13 -1.01 -5.75
N TYR A 28 12.75 -1.18 -4.58
CA TYR A 28 13.46 -2.39 -4.17
C TYR A 28 12.76 -3.12 -3.02
N ILE A 29 11.45 -2.94 -2.84
CA ILE A 29 10.71 -3.76 -1.87
C ILE A 29 10.24 -5.06 -2.48
N GLU A 30 10.23 -6.11 -1.66
CA GLU A 30 9.51 -7.34 -1.97
C GLU A 30 8.22 -7.37 -1.16
N VAL A 31 7.09 -7.29 -1.85
CA VAL A 31 5.76 -7.38 -1.23
C VAL A 31 5.49 -8.83 -0.85
N SER A 32 5.18 -9.06 0.42
CA SER A 32 4.91 -10.39 0.99
C SER A 32 3.42 -10.66 1.14
N ASP A 33 2.61 -9.63 1.45
CA ASP A 33 1.15 -9.77 1.61
C ASP A 33 0.44 -8.42 1.42
N ILE A 34 -0.86 -8.47 1.11
CA ILE A 34 -1.73 -7.30 0.90
C ILE A 34 -3.11 -7.57 1.51
N HIS A 35 -3.53 -6.72 2.45
CA HIS A 35 -4.90 -6.74 3.00
C HIS A 35 -5.69 -5.51 2.54
N PHE A 36 -6.82 -5.75 1.86
CA PHE A 36 -7.74 -4.70 1.46
C PHE A 36 -8.85 -4.50 2.50
N ASN A 37 -9.23 -3.25 2.73
CA ASN A 37 -10.39 -2.89 3.53
C ASN A 37 -11.20 -1.82 2.80
N VAL A 38 -12.49 -2.07 2.65
CA VAL A 38 -13.46 -1.13 2.09
C VAL A 38 -14.49 -0.84 3.17
N GLY A 39 -14.53 0.41 3.63
CA GLY A 39 -15.46 0.89 4.64
C GLY A 39 -15.87 2.32 4.35
N SER A 40 -15.73 3.22 5.33
CA SER A 40 -15.89 4.67 5.11
C SER A 40 -14.80 5.27 4.21
N VAL A 41 -13.71 4.53 3.98
CA VAL A 41 -12.60 4.83 3.07
C VAL A 41 -12.15 3.55 2.36
N PHE A 42 -11.43 3.71 1.26
CA PHE A 42 -10.65 2.64 0.65
C PHE A 42 -9.28 2.57 1.33
N ALA A 43 -8.87 1.40 1.77
CA ALA A 43 -7.57 1.22 2.42
C ALA A 43 -6.90 -0.11 2.04
N VAL A 44 -5.57 -0.09 2.06
CA VAL A 44 -4.73 -1.27 1.89
C VAL A 44 -3.63 -1.27 2.96
N LEU A 45 -3.36 -2.45 3.53
CA LEU A 45 -2.16 -2.72 4.32
C LEU A 45 -1.21 -3.55 3.45
N ILE A 46 -0.03 -3.02 3.18
CA ILE A 46 1.02 -3.69 2.41
C ILE A 46 2.05 -4.21 3.40
N VAL A 47 2.32 -5.52 3.37
CA VAL A 47 3.40 -6.17 4.11
C VAL A 47 4.56 -6.39 3.15
N TYR A 48 5.74 -5.89 3.48
CA TYR A 48 6.89 -5.92 2.58
C TYR A 48 8.21 -6.03 3.34
N LYS A 49 9.29 -6.36 2.63
CA LYS A 49 10.66 -6.24 3.12
C LYS A 49 11.47 -5.36 2.17
N ASP A 50 12.41 -4.59 2.71
CA ASP A 50 13.48 -4.05 1.86
C ASP A 50 14.29 -5.23 1.32
N LYS A 51 14.65 -5.17 0.05
CA LYS A 51 15.55 -6.14 -0.57
C LYS A 51 16.99 -5.94 -0.13
#